data_AF-A0A423U599-F1
#
_entry.id   AF-A0A423U599-F1
#
_cell.length_a   1.000
_cell.length_b   1.000
_cell.length_c   1.000
_cell.angle_alpha   90.00
_cell.angle_beta   90.00
_cell.angle_gamma   90.00
#
_symmetry.space_group_name_H-M   'P 1'
#
loop_
_entity.id
_entity.type
_entity.pdbx_description
1 polymer ?
#
loop_
_entity_poly.entity_id
_entity_poly.type
_entity_poly.pdbx_seq_one_letter_code
_entity_poly.pdbx_strand_id
1 'polypeptide(L)'
;MEANSSPSLLASNADGNLMRHNGQVLPMPLGDPHLSIDYEGSFTAPYVILDTDYENFSCIYSCVEFNYGYYADFAFIFSRSPSLSDQYLRRCEAAFKEIGVDVSRFAKTVQGSNCPYDTQKSL
;
A
#
# COMPACT_ATOMS: atom_id res chain seq x y z
N MET A 1 -2.76 8.52 -21.15
CA MET A 1 -2.51 7.52 -20.09
C MET A 1 -3.75 7.52 -19.21
N GLU A 2 -4.53 6.45 -19.23
CA GLU A 2 -5.62 6.31 -18.26
C GLU A 2 -4.98 6.04 -16.90
N ALA A 3 -5.10 6.99 -15.98
CA ALA A 3 -4.56 6.91 -14.63
C ALA A 3 -5.53 6.23 -13.64
N ASN A 4 -6.59 5.62 -14.17
CA ASN A 4 -7.65 5.01 -13.38
C ASN A 4 -7.40 3.51 -13.32
N SER A 5 -7.28 2.98 -12.11
CA SER A 5 -7.27 1.54 -11.88
C SER A 5 -8.26 1.20 -10.79
N SER A 6 -8.86 0.01 -10.87
CA SER A 6 -9.81 -0.48 -9.88
C SER A 6 -9.21 -1.70 -9.16
N PRO A 7 -8.22 -1.50 -8.27
CA PRO A 7 -7.63 -2.61 -7.55
C PRO A 7 -8.64 -3.23 -6.57
N SER A 8 -8.42 -4.50 -6.25
CA SER A 8 -9.10 -5.16 -5.16
C SER A 8 -8.07 -5.73 -4.21
N LEU A 9 -8.20 -5.45 -2.92
CA LEU A 9 -7.39 -6.08 -1.88
C LEU A 9 -8.06 -7.37 -1.44
N LEU A 10 -7.29 -8.45 -1.43
CA LEU A 10 -7.72 -9.77 -0.99
C LEU A 10 -6.87 -10.16 0.21
N ALA A 11 -7.50 -10.56 1.31
CA ALA A 11 -6.81 -10.91 2.54
C ALA A 11 -7.63 -11.90 3.38
N SER A 12 -7.03 -12.42 4.44
CA SER A 12 -7.75 -13.08 5.53
C SER A 12 -7.77 -12.15 6.74
N ASN A 13 -8.89 -12.03 7.43
CA ASN A 13 -8.99 -11.23 8.64
C ASN A 13 -8.49 -11.97 9.89
N ALA A 14 -8.58 -11.32 11.05
CA ALA A 14 -8.13 -11.89 12.33
C ALA A 14 -8.87 -13.19 12.72
N ASP A 15 -10.10 -13.38 12.26
CA ASP A 15 -10.91 -14.58 12.49
C ASP A 15 -10.60 -15.69 11.46
N GLY A 16 -9.71 -15.44 10.50
CA GLY A 16 -9.36 -16.35 9.41
C GLY A 16 -10.33 -16.32 8.22
N ASN A 17 -11.36 -15.46 8.26
CA ASN A 17 -12.32 -15.32 7.16
C ASN A 17 -11.69 -14.57 5.98
N LEU A 18 -11.97 -15.05 4.77
CA LEU A 18 -11.50 -14.39 3.56
C LEU A 18 -12.29 -13.10 3.30
N MET A 19 -11.59 -12.06 2.87
CA MET A 19 -12.14 -10.74 2.62
C MET A 19 -11.66 -10.17 1.28
N ARG A 20 -12.55 -9.41 0.64
CA ARG A 20 -12.29 -8.62 -0.55
C ARG A 20 -12.71 -7.17 -0.28
N HIS A 21 -11.80 -6.23 -0.51
CA HIS A 21 -12.10 -4.80 -0.54
C HIS A 21 -11.90 -4.28 -1.95
N ASN A 22 -12.96 -3.76 -2.56
CA ASN A 22 -12.87 -3.12 -3.87
C ASN A 22 -12.51 -1.65 -3.69
N GLY A 23 -11.62 -1.16 -4.54
CA GLY A 23 -11.21 0.23 -4.51
C GLY A 23 -10.85 0.76 -5.88
N GLN A 24 -10.46 2.03 -5.89
CA GLN A 24 -10.04 2.78 -7.06
C GLN A 24 -8.80 3.60 -6.72
N VAL A 25 -7.85 3.65 -7.65
CA VAL A 25 -6.74 4.60 -7.63
C VAL A 25 -6.94 5.57 -8.78
N LEU A 26 -7.02 6.85 -8.45
CA LEU A 26 -7.35 7.95 -9.36
C LEU A 26 -6.36 9.11 -9.17
N PRO A 27 -6.18 10.01 -10.15
CA PRO A 27 -5.49 11.27 -9.91
C PRO A 27 -6.15 12.08 -8.78
N MET A 28 -5.37 12.80 -7.96
CA MET A 28 -5.93 13.70 -6.96
C MET A 28 -6.84 14.77 -7.61
N PRO A 29 -8.13 14.87 -7.24
CA PRO A 29 -9.09 15.74 -7.95
C PRO A 29 -8.76 17.23 -7.93
N LEU A 30 -7.95 17.68 -6.96
CA LEU A 30 -7.56 19.09 -6.81
C LEU A 30 -6.28 19.45 -7.57
N GLY A 31 -5.65 18.49 -8.25
CA GLY A 31 -4.51 18.72 -9.14
C GLY A 31 -3.13 18.62 -8.47
N ASP A 32 -3.07 18.33 -7.18
CA ASP A 32 -1.81 18.02 -6.52
C ASP A 32 -1.14 16.79 -7.16
N PRO A 33 0.20 16.73 -7.25
CA PRO A 33 0.91 15.72 -8.02
C PRO A 33 1.02 14.38 -7.27
N HIS A 34 -0.12 13.81 -6.85
CA HIS A 34 -0.21 12.48 -6.28
C HIS A 34 -1.51 11.78 -6.70
N LEU A 35 -1.60 10.49 -6.41
CA LEU A 35 -2.81 9.70 -6.62
C LEU A 35 -3.67 9.75 -5.35
N SER A 36 -4.92 9.31 -5.48
CA SER A 36 -5.87 9.09 -4.42
C SER A 36 -6.30 7.62 -4.44
N ILE A 37 -6.21 6.94 -3.31
CA ILE A 37 -6.76 5.60 -3.11
C ILE A 37 -8.11 5.71 -2.40
N ASP A 38 -9.12 5.05 -2.95
CA ASP A 38 -10.48 5.04 -2.42
C ASP A 38 -10.97 3.59 -2.32
N TYR A 39 -11.50 3.17 -1.17
CA TYR A 39 -12.07 1.83 -0.97
C TYR A 39 -13.54 1.95 -0.60
N GLU A 40 -14.36 1.02 -1.08
CA GLU A 40 -15.78 0.96 -0.75
C GLU A 40 -15.99 0.94 0.78
N GLY A 41 -16.75 1.90 1.30
CA GLY A 41 -17.01 2.03 2.74
C GLY A 41 -15.88 2.64 3.57
N SER A 42 -14.85 3.22 2.95
CA SER A 42 -13.73 3.93 3.59
C SER A 42 -13.69 5.40 3.18
N PHE A 43 -12.76 6.17 3.75
CA PHE A 43 -12.38 7.49 3.27
C PHE A 43 -11.27 7.38 2.20
N THR A 44 -11.22 8.36 1.31
CA THR A 44 -10.16 8.50 0.30
C THR A 44 -8.89 9.08 0.92
N ALA A 45 -7.72 8.54 0.58
CA ALA A 45 -6.43 8.96 1.11
C ALA A 45 -5.40 9.25 0.01
N PRO A 46 -4.39 10.10 0.26
CA PRO A 46 -3.27 10.29 -0.66
C PRO A 46 -2.50 8.98 -0.89
N TYR A 47 -2.06 8.76 -2.12
CA TYR A 47 -1.27 7.59 -2.52
C TYR A 47 -0.05 8.07 -3.31
N VAL A 48 1.11 8.08 -2.65
CA VAL A 48 2.38 8.52 -3.23
C VAL A 48 3.28 7.30 -3.42
N ILE A 49 3.77 7.09 -4.64
CA ILE A 49 4.78 6.08 -4.94
C ILE A 49 6.14 6.75 -4.79
N LEU A 50 6.88 6.46 -3.72
CA LEU A 50 8.19 7.07 -3.46
C LEU A 50 9.29 6.46 -4.33
N ASP A 51 9.27 5.14 -4.49
CA ASP A 51 10.19 4.39 -5.35
C ASP A 51 9.50 3.13 -5.85
N THR A 52 9.83 2.71 -7.06
CA THR A 52 9.34 1.48 -7.68
C THR A 52 10.22 1.15 -8.88
N ASP A 53 10.42 -0.13 -9.14
CA ASP A 53 10.96 -0.61 -10.42
C ASP A 53 9.89 -1.28 -11.29
N TYR A 54 8.62 -1.24 -10.85
CA TYR A 54 7.45 -1.86 -11.46
C TYR A 54 7.47 -3.40 -11.52
N GLU A 55 8.64 -4.02 -11.59
CA GLU A 55 8.84 -5.45 -11.81
C GLU A 55 9.07 -6.25 -10.52
N ASN A 56 9.51 -5.61 -9.43
CA ASN A 56 9.87 -6.31 -8.20
C ASN A 56 9.23 -5.70 -6.96
N PHE A 57 9.23 -4.38 -6.83
CA PHE A 57 8.79 -3.71 -5.61
C PHE A 57 8.19 -2.33 -5.84
N SER A 58 7.45 -1.83 -4.84
CA SER A 58 7.08 -0.42 -4.75
C SER A 58 6.96 0.03 -3.29
N CYS A 59 7.41 1.25 -3.00
CA CYS A 59 7.36 1.88 -1.69
C CYS A 59 6.28 2.95 -1.71
N ILE A 60 5.18 2.72 -0.99
CA ILE A 60 4.01 3.59 -0.98
C ILE A 60 3.96 4.36 0.31
N TYR A 61 3.63 5.64 0.21
CA TYR A 61 3.44 6.54 1.34
C TYR A 61 2.09 7.25 1.25
N SER A 62 1.45 7.41 2.40
CA SER A 62 0.24 8.21 2.58
C SER A 62 0.40 9.00 3.86
N CYS A 63 0.02 10.27 3.85
CA CYS A 63 0.02 11.12 5.03
C CYS A 63 -1.22 11.98 5.00
N VAL A 64 -1.98 11.97 6.08
CA VAL A 64 -3.16 12.80 6.26
C VAL A 64 -2.99 13.65 7.51
N GLU A 65 -3.40 14.91 7.42
CA GLU A 65 -3.52 15.75 8.59
C GLU A 65 -4.64 15.20 9.49
N PHE A 66 -4.31 15.07 10.78
CA PHE A 66 -5.22 14.73 11.84
C PHE A 66 -5.44 15.97 12.73
N ASN A 67 -6.52 15.98 13.50
CA ASN A 67 -6.88 17.12 14.36
C ASN A 67 -5.71 17.60 15.22
N TYR A 68 -5.70 18.91 15.50
CA TYR A 68 -4.73 19.58 16.39
C TYR A 68 -3.28 19.60 15.87
N GLY A 69 -3.09 19.62 14.55
CA GLY A 69 -1.76 19.73 13.93
C GLY A 69 -0.91 18.46 14.03
N TYR A 70 -1.53 17.32 14.31
CA TYR A 70 -0.90 16.01 14.21
C TYR A 70 -1.06 15.46 12.80
N TYR A 71 -0.15 14.59 12.38
CA TYR A 71 -0.24 13.89 11.11
C TYR A 71 -0.28 12.39 11.37
N ALA A 72 -1.11 11.68 10.61
CA ALA A 72 -1.11 10.22 10.57
C ALA A 72 -0.53 9.78 9.24
N ASP A 73 0.62 9.10 9.31
CA ASP A 73 1.28 8.53 8.15
C ASP A 73 1.13 7.01 8.09
N PHE A 74 1.05 6.51 6.86
CA PHE A 74 0.98 5.08 6.54
C PHE A 74 1.97 4.80 5.43
N ALA A 75 2.78 3.76 5.63
CA ALA A 75 3.82 3.37 4.69
C ALA A 75 3.73 1.88 4.39
N PHE A 76 3.88 1.51 3.12
CA PHE A 76 3.73 0.13 2.65
C PHE A 76 4.87 -0.24 1.71
N ILE A 77 5.34 -1.48 1.84
CA ILE A 77 6.30 -2.09 0.91
C ILE A 77 5.57 -3.21 0.19
N PHE A 78 5.36 -3.05 -1.12
CA PHE A 78 4.77 -4.09 -1.96
C PHE A 78 5.84 -4.84 -2.73
N SER A 79 5.53 -6.10 -3.06
CA SER A 79 6.36 -6.96 -3.88
C SER A 79 5.54 -7.66 -4.95
N ARG A 80 6.16 -7.97 -6.10
CA ARG A 80 5.57 -8.84 -7.12
C ARG A 80 5.58 -10.33 -6.74
N SER A 81 6.24 -10.70 -5.63
CA SER A 81 6.33 -12.06 -5.10
C SER A 81 5.92 -12.10 -3.62
N PRO A 82 5.46 -13.25 -3.08
CA PRO A 82 5.22 -13.41 -1.64
C PRO A 82 6.44 -13.13 -0.75
N SER A 83 7.65 -13.12 -1.33
CA SER A 83 8.90 -12.75 -0.65
C SER A 83 9.59 -11.61 -1.38
N LEU A 84 10.21 -10.70 -0.63
CA LEU A 84 11.03 -9.61 -1.15
C LEU A 84 12.49 -9.78 -0.73
N SER A 85 13.43 -9.51 -1.64
CA SER A 85 14.86 -9.57 -1.33
C SER A 85 15.34 -8.32 -0.58
N ASP A 86 16.41 -8.47 0.21
CA ASP A 86 16.94 -7.41 1.07
C ASP A 86 17.43 -6.18 0.31
N GLN A 87 17.79 -6.31 -0.98
CA GLN A 87 18.17 -5.16 -1.79
C GLN A 87 17.00 -4.20 -2.02
N TYR A 88 15.80 -4.73 -2.28
CA TYR A 88 14.60 -3.92 -2.53
C TYR A 88 14.00 -3.41 -1.23
N LEU A 89 14.07 -4.21 -0.16
CA LEU A 89 13.71 -3.76 1.19
C LEU A 89 14.54 -2.53 1.60
N ARG A 90 15.86 -2.57 1.40
CA ARG A 90 16.75 -1.45 1.70
C ARG A 90 16.49 -0.21 0.84
N ARG A 91 16.05 -0.36 -0.42
CA ARG A 91 15.63 0.78 -1.26
C ARG A 91 14.42 1.49 -0.65
N CYS A 92 13.40 0.73 -0.23
CA CYS A 92 12.25 1.33 0.45
C CYS A 92 12.61 1.95 1.79
N GLU A 93 13.41 1.27 2.62
CA GLU A 93 13.85 1.86 3.89
C GLU A 93 14.61 3.18 3.69
N ALA A 94 15.43 3.29 2.64
CA ALA A 94 16.13 4.52 2.30
C ALA A 94 15.14 5.63 1.88
N ALA A 95 14.19 5.33 0.98
CA ALA A 95 13.18 6.29 0.53
C ALA A 95 12.29 6.79 1.68
N PHE A 96 11.92 5.91 2.63
CA PHE A 96 11.15 6.30 3.81
C PHE A 96 11.96 7.14 4.80
N LYS A 97 13.22 6.76 5.06
CA LYS A 97 14.10 7.56 5.93
C LYS A 97 14.36 8.96 5.39
N GLU A 98 14.46 9.12 4.07
CA GLU A 98 14.67 10.41 3.41
C GLU A 98 13.55 11.42 3.73
N ILE A 99 12.32 10.94 3.89
CA ILE A 99 11.15 11.77 4.26
C ILE A 99 10.84 11.75 5.77
N GLY A 100 11.72 11.18 6.60
CA GLY A 100 11.60 11.17 8.06
C GLY A 100 10.68 10.09 8.63
N VAL A 101 10.25 9.10 7.83
CA VAL A 101 9.48 7.96 8.34
C VAL A 101 10.38 7.02 9.14
N ASP A 102 9.96 6.72 10.37
CA ASP A 102 10.63 5.74 11.22
C ASP A 102 10.37 4.30 10.73
N VAL A 103 11.38 3.72 10.07
CA VAL A 103 11.28 2.37 9.51
C VAL A 103 11.22 1.27 10.58
N SER A 104 11.48 1.56 11.85
CA SER A 104 11.32 0.57 12.92
C SER A 104 9.85 0.22 13.18
N ARG A 105 8.91 1.05 12.69
CA ARG A 105 7.47 0.84 12.78
C ARG A 105 6.93 -0.21 11.80
N PHE A 106 7.72 -0.67 10.82
CA PHE A 106 7.25 -1.65 9.85
C PHE A 106 7.02 -3.01 10.51
N ALA A 107 5.85 -3.59 10.26
CA ALA A 107 5.51 -4.96 10.62
C ALA A 107 5.43 -5.82 9.35
N LYS A 108 6.00 -7.02 9.40
CA LYS A 108 5.98 -7.95 8.26
C LYS A 108 4.61 -8.63 8.12
N THR A 109 3.97 -8.46 6.98
CA THR A 109 2.73 -9.18 6.64
C THR A 109 3.01 -10.66 6.37
N VAL A 110 2.16 -11.55 6.89
CA VAL A 110 2.23 -12.99 6.60
C VAL A 110 1.91 -13.24 5.13
N GLN A 111 2.83 -13.90 4.44
CA GLN A 111 2.74 -14.29 3.03
C GLN A 111 3.42 -15.66 2.86
N GLY A 112 3.16 -16.33 1.74
CA GLY A 112 3.82 -17.58 1.36
C GLY A 112 2.85 -18.75 1.23
N SER A 113 3.37 -19.97 1.34
CA SER A 113 2.65 -21.22 1.03
C SER A 113 1.41 -21.47 1.88
N ASN A 114 1.29 -20.83 3.04
CA ASN A 114 0.17 -21.00 3.96
C ASN A 114 -1.02 -20.10 3.62
N CYS A 115 -0.88 -19.21 2.63
CA CYS A 115 -1.94 -18.31 2.21
C CYS A 115 -2.78 -18.95 1.08
N PRO A 116 -4.13 -18.94 1.18
CA PRO A 116 -5.01 -19.55 0.19
C PRO A 116 -5.24 -18.63 -1.02
N TYR A 117 -4.17 -18.27 -1.74
CA TYR A 117 -4.22 -17.27 -2.81
C TYR A 117 -5.20 -17.61 -3.94
N ASP A 118 -5.31 -18.87 -4.33
CA ASP A 118 -6.21 -19.28 -5.40
C ASP A 118 -7.68 -19.16 -4.98
N THR A 119 -7.99 -19.46 -3.72
CA THR A 119 -9.33 -19.24 -3.16
C THR A 119 -9.63 -17.74 -3.04
N GLN A 120 -8.66 -16.94 -2.61
CA GLN A 120 -8.80 -15.49 -2.51
C GLN A 120 -9.14 -14.85 -3.88
N LYS A 121 -8.48 -15.29 -4.96
CA LYS A 121 -8.74 -14.77 -6.32
C LYS A 121 -10.14 -15.09 -6.85
N SER A 122 -10.78 -16.14 -6.32
CA SER A 122 -12.13 -16.54 -6.72
C SER A 122 -13.27 -15.83 -5.97
N LEU A 123 -12.94 -14.96 -5.01
CA LEU A 123 -13.89 -14.02 -4.39
C LEU A 123 -14.29 -12.93 -5.37
#